data_AF-J3QKZ8-F1
#
_entry.id   AF-J3QKZ8-F1
#
_cell.length_a   1.000
_cell.length_b   1.000
_cell.length_c   1.000
_cell.angle_alpha   90.00
_cell.angle_beta   90.00
_cell.angle_gamma   90.00
#
_symmetry.space_group_name_H-M   'P 1'
#
loop_
_entity.id
_entity.type
_entity.pdbx_description
1 polymer ?
#
loop_
_entity_poly.entity_id
_entity_poly.type
_entity_poly.pdbx_seq_one_letter_code
_entity_poly.pdbx_strand_id
1 'polypeptide(L)'
;MEDKDREQHPQAHVDIYEKQPVPFGLVRFGVAPDHPEVKNVINTFTQTAHSGRCAFWGNVEVGRDVTVPELQEAYHAVVLSYGAEDHRALEIPGEELPGVCSARAFVGWYNGLPENQELEPDLSCDTAVILGQGNVALDVARILLTPPEHLERTDITKAALGVL
;
A
#
# COMPACT_ATOMS: atom_id res chain seq x y z
N MET A 1 31.67 27.50 7.32
CA MET A 1 31.61 26.22 8.04
C MET A 1 30.92 25.26 7.08
N GLU A 2 31.71 24.64 6.22
CA GLU A 2 31.26 23.72 5.19
C GLU A 2 30.86 22.42 5.88
N ASP A 3 29.57 22.10 5.88
CA ASP A 3 29.14 20.77 6.30
C ASP A 3 29.25 19.84 5.09
N LYS A 4 30.11 18.84 5.26
CA LYS A 4 30.43 17.83 4.24
C LYS A 4 29.18 16.99 4.01
N ASP A 5 28.55 17.16 2.86
CA ASP A 5 27.81 16.08 2.20
C ASP A 5 28.80 14.92 1.95
N ARG A 6 28.98 14.09 2.97
CA ARG A 6 29.55 12.76 2.79
C ARG A 6 28.48 11.98 2.05
N GLU A 7 28.58 11.93 0.73
CA GLU A 7 27.99 10.83 -0.04
C GLU A 7 28.54 9.52 0.56
N GLN A 8 27.78 8.94 1.48
CA GLN A 8 28.10 7.62 2.01
C GLN A 8 27.76 6.65 0.87
N HIS A 9 28.77 5.91 0.40
CA HIS A 9 28.67 4.92 -0.68
C HIS A 9 28.37 5.50 -2.09
N PRO A 10 29.25 6.36 -2.66
CA PRO A 10 29.03 6.98 -3.98
C PRO A 10 29.02 5.96 -5.13
N GLN A 11 29.58 4.77 -4.91
CA GLN A 11 29.67 3.69 -5.90
C GLN A 11 28.61 2.59 -5.70
N ALA A 12 27.76 2.69 -4.68
CA ALA A 12 26.73 1.66 -4.46
C ALA A 12 25.64 1.75 -5.53
N HIS A 13 25.24 0.59 -6.04
CA HIS A 13 24.02 0.41 -6.85
C HIS A 13 22.95 -0.24 -5.98
N VAL A 14 21.69 0.15 -6.19
CA VAL A 14 20.54 -0.33 -5.42
C VAL A 14 19.45 -0.79 -6.38
N ASP A 15 19.11 -2.07 -6.31
CA ASP A 15 18.01 -2.66 -7.06
C ASP A 15 16.84 -2.92 -6.11
N ILE A 16 15.68 -2.35 -6.42
CA ILE A 16 14.46 -2.46 -5.62
C ILE A 16 13.56 -3.50 -6.27
N TYR A 17 13.29 -4.58 -5.56
CA TYR A 17 12.36 -5.64 -5.95
C TYR A 17 10.98 -5.42 -5.34
N GLU A 18 9.94 -5.64 -6.13
CA GLU A 18 8.54 -5.45 -5.72
C GLU A 18 7.65 -6.49 -6.40
N LYS A 19 6.77 -7.14 -5.63
CA LYS A 19 5.83 -8.14 -6.16
C LYS A 19 4.76 -7.49 -7.04
N GLN A 20 4.36 -6.27 -6.71
CA GLN A 20 3.39 -5.51 -7.49
C GLN A 20 4.04 -4.94 -8.77
N PRO A 21 3.26 -4.69 -9.83
CA PRO A 21 3.78 -4.06 -11.04
C PRO A 21 4.13 -2.57 -10.85
N VAL A 22 3.73 -1.98 -9.72
CA VAL A 22 3.91 -0.55 -9.40
C VAL A 22 4.56 -0.38 -8.03
N PRO A 23 5.41 0.67 -7.84
CA PRO A 23 6.10 0.91 -6.58
C PRO A 23 5.20 1.61 -5.53
N PHE A 24 5.84 1.99 -4.42
CA PHE A 24 5.34 2.86 -3.34
C PHE A 24 4.46 2.19 -2.27
N GLY A 25 4.08 0.93 -2.45
CA GLY A 25 3.39 0.14 -1.42
C GLY A 25 2.22 0.88 -0.79
N LEU A 26 2.18 0.96 0.54
CA LEU A 26 1.09 1.60 1.29
C LEU A 26 0.95 3.11 1.07
N VAL A 27 1.96 3.82 0.55
CA VAL A 27 1.76 5.22 0.17
C VAL A 27 0.75 5.31 -0.99
N ARG A 28 0.75 4.32 -1.88
CA ARG A 28 -0.24 4.21 -2.96
C ARG A 28 -1.51 3.49 -2.51
N PHE A 29 -1.35 2.33 -1.87
CA PHE A 29 -2.45 1.40 -1.61
C PHE A 29 -3.06 1.49 -0.21
N GLY A 30 -2.46 2.26 0.70
CA GLY A 30 -2.89 2.38 2.10
C GLY A 30 -3.39 3.78 2.45
N VAL A 31 -2.61 4.82 2.12
CA VAL A 31 -2.98 6.22 2.38
C VAL A 31 -4.30 6.52 1.70
N ALA A 32 -5.26 7.01 2.50
CA ALA A 32 -6.60 7.31 2.03
C ALA A 32 -6.60 8.31 0.85
N PRO A 33 -7.55 8.18 -0.09
CA PRO A 33 -7.57 8.98 -1.30
C PRO A 33 -7.84 10.47 -1.04
N ASP A 34 -8.45 10.78 0.11
CA ASP A 34 -8.68 12.14 0.58
C ASP A 34 -7.50 12.77 1.34
N HIS A 35 -6.35 12.06 1.41
CA HIS A 35 -5.07 12.53 1.99
C HIS A 35 -3.95 12.63 0.93
N PRO A 36 -4.15 13.36 -0.19
CA PRO A 36 -3.18 13.42 -1.27
C PRO A 36 -1.83 14.02 -0.83
N GLU A 37 -1.84 14.90 0.17
CA GLU A 37 -0.64 15.55 0.69
C GLU A 37 0.34 14.57 1.33
N VAL A 38 -0.16 13.49 1.94
CA VAL A 38 0.67 12.42 2.51
C VAL A 38 1.34 11.62 1.38
N LYS A 39 0.70 11.50 0.21
CA LYS A 39 1.25 10.84 -0.97
C LYS A 39 2.37 11.64 -1.65
N ASN A 40 2.59 12.92 -1.30
CA ASN A 40 3.64 13.76 -1.90
C ASN A 40 5.06 13.22 -1.73
N VAL A 41 5.31 12.35 -0.75
CA VAL A 41 6.60 11.67 -0.57
C VAL A 41 7.01 10.85 -1.81
N ILE A 42 6.04 10.44 -2.63
CA ILE A 42 6.27 9.79 -3.93
C ILE A 42 7.22 10.61 -4.80
N ASN A 43 7.15 11.94 -4.78
CA ASN A 43 8.04 12.78 -5.59
C ASN A 43 9.53 12.55 -5.25
N THR A 44 9.85 12.45 -3.96
CA THR A 44 11.21 12.15 -3.49
C THR A 44 11.62 10.72 -3.88
N PHE A 45 10.71 9.75 -3.76
CA PHE A 45 10.99 8.36 -4.15
C PHE A 45 11.23 8.23 -5.66
N THR A 46 10.44 8.93 -6.47
CA THR A 46 10.62 9.02 -7.93
C THR A 46 11.97 9.63 -8.28
N GLN A 47 12.38 10.70 -7.60
CA GLN A 47 13.71 11.29 -7.81
C GLN A 47 14.83 10.28 -7.49
N THR A 48 14.71 9.53 -6.39
CA THR A 48 15.66 8.46 -6.05
C THR A 48 15.69 7.37 -7.11
N ALA A 49 14.54 6.92 -7.60
CA ALA A 49 14.43 5.88 -8.62
C ALA A 49 15.01 6.32 -9.98
N HIS A 50 15.05 7.62 -10.28
CA HIS A 50 15.69 8.16 -11.48
C HIS A 50 17.21 8.30 -11.38
N SER A 51 17.82 8.01 -10.23
CA SER A 51 19.27 7.93 -10.10
C SER A 51 19.83 6.86 -11.02
N GLY A 52 20.92 7.14 -11.73
CA GLY A 52 21.63 6.14 -12.55
C GLY A 52 22.22 4.96 -11.76
N ARG A 53 22.11 5.00 -10.42
CA ARG A 53 22.51 3.93 -9.49
C ARG A 53 21.33 3.22 -8.84
N CYS A 54 20.09 3.51 -9.25
CA CYS A 54 18.89 2.84 -8.76
C CYS A 54 18.16 2.15 -9.91
N ALA A 55 17.75 0.90 -9.72
CA ALA A 55 16.86 0.19 -10.64
C ALA A 55 15.64 -0.35 -9.89
N PHE A 56 14.53 -0.51 -10.62
CA PHE A 56 13.28 -1.05 -10.09
C PHE A 56 12.87 -2.29 -10.88
N TRP A 57 12.57 -3.36 -10.15
CA TRP A 57 12.12 -4.65 -10.65
C TRP A 57 10.76 -4.98 -10.05
N GLY A 58 9.71 -4.42 -10.65
CA GLY A 58 8.32 -4.73 -10.30
C GLY A 58 7.85 -6.05 -10.90
N ASN A 59 6.74 -6.58 -10.40
CA ASN A 59 6.20 -7.89 -10.79
C ASN A 59 7.20 -9.03 -10.55
N VAL A 60 8.01 -8.93 -9.50
CA VAL A 60 8.96 -9.97 -9.05
C VAL A 60 8.73 -10.26 -7.57
N GLU A 61 8.16 -11.42 -7.28
CA GLU A 61 7.88 -11.86 -5.91
C GLU A 61 9.06 -12.65 -5.34
N VAL A 62 9.80 -12.02 -4.43
CA VAL A 62 10.90 -12.68 -3.71
C VAL A 62 10.32 -13.78 -2.80
N GLY A 63 10.86 -14.99 -2.91
CA GLY A 63 10.35 -16.22 -2.30
C GLY A 63 9.63 -17.14 -3.29
N ARG A 64 9.18 -16.61 -4.44
CA ARG A 64 8.53 -17.38 -5.51
C ARG A 64 9.31 -17.31 -6.82
N ASP A 65 9.54 -16.10 -7.32
CA ASP A 65 10.15 -15.85 -8.64
C ASP A 65 11.69 -15.78 -8.53
N VAL A 66 12.20 -15.34 -7.38
CA VAL A 66 13.62 -15.36 -6.98
C VAL A 66 13.72 -15.62 -5.48
N THR A 67 14.72 -16.36 -5.03
CA THR A 67 14.89 -16.70 -3.62
C THR A 67 15.87 -15.76 -2.90
N VAL A 68 15.77 -15.66 -1.57
CA VAL A 68 16.73 -14.86 -0.77
C VAL A 68 18.18 -15.36 -0.93
N PRO A 69 18.48 -16.68 -0.92
CA PRO A 69 19.83 -17.16 -1.21
C PRO A 69 20.39 -16.69 -2.55
N GLU A 70 19.59 -16.74 -3.63
CA GLU A 70 20.01 -16.24 -4.95
C GLU A 70 20.34 -14.74 -4.91
N LEU A 71 19.54 -13.95 -4.19
CA LEU A 71 19.84 -12.52 -3.98
C LEU A 71 21.11 -12.30 -3.15
N GLN A 72 21.37 -13.13 -2.14
CA GLN A 72 22.59 -13.05 -1.33
C GLN A 72 23.86 -13.45 -2.12
N GLU A 73 23.72 -14.31 -3.12
CA GLU A 73 24.81 -14.66 -4.03
C GLU A 73 25.08 -13.53 -5.05
N ALA A 74 24.03 -12.84 -5.51
CA ALA A 74 24.12 -11.78 -6.52
C ALA A 74 24.49 -10.40 -5.94
N TYR A 75 24.10 -10.11 -4.71
CA TYR A 75 24.26 -8.80 -4.08
C TYR A 75 25.14 -8.86 -2.83
N HIS A 76 25.93 -7.81 -2.60
CA HIS A 76 26.76 -7.68 -1.39
C HIS A 76 25.96 -7.62 -0.09
N ALA A 77 24.72 -7.14 -0.15
CA ALA A 77 23.80 -7.06 0.99
C ALA A 77 22.35 -7.08 0.47
N VAL A 78 21.45 -7.68 1.27
CA VAL A 78 20.02 -7.74 0.99
C VAL A 78 19.27 -7.12 2.17
N VAL A 79 18.36 -6.19 1.90
CA VAL A 79 17.53 -5.52 2.91
C VAL A 79 16.07 -5.95 2.70
N LEU A 80 15.48 -6.57 3.72
CA LEU A 80 14.08 -6.99 3.68
C LEU A 80 13.18 -5.82 4.10
N SER A 81 12.43 -5.26 3.14
CA SER A 81 11.54 -4.11 3.36
C SER A 81 10.13 -4.32 2.79
N TYR A 82 9.64 -5.56 2.79
CA TYR A 82 8.34 -5.96 2.20
C TYR A 82 7.12 -5.63 3.10
N GLY A 83 7.34 -4.97 4.25
CA GLY A 83 6.26 -4.58 5.16
C GLY A 83 5.58 -5.76 5.85
N ALA A 84 4.33 -5.55 6.28
CA ALA A 84 3.47 -6.59 6.85
C ALA A 84 2.24 -6.72 5.95
N GLU A 85 2.09 -7.87 5.29
CA GLU A 85 1.00 -8.11 4.34
C GLU A 85 -0.22 -8.75 5.02
N ASP A 86 0.02 -9.67 5.94
CA ASP A 86 -1.02 -10.37 6.67
C ASP A 86 -1.85 -9.40 7.51
N HIS A 87 -3.16 -9.64 7.54
CA HIS A 87 -4.06 -9.03 8.50
C HIS A 87 -4.21 -9.95 9.70
N ARG A 88 -4.44 -9.36 10.87
CA ARG A 88 -4.70 -10.13 12.08
C ARG A 88 -6.15 -10.60 12.07
N ALA A 89 -6.37 -11.90 11.94
CA ALA A 89 -7.69 -12.51 12.15
C ALA A 89 -8.17 -12.23 13.59
N LEU A 90 -9.49 -12.17 13.77
CA LEU A 90 -10.07 -12.00 15.10
C LEU A 90 -10.17 -13.35 15.83
N GLU A 91 -10.20 -14.45 15.08
CA GLU A 91 -10.30 -15.81 15.60
C GLU A 91 -11.59 -16.00 16.43
N ILE A 92 -12.71 -15.46 15.92
CA ILE A 92 -14.02 -15.46 16.59
C ILE A 92 -15.10 -16.13 15.74
N PRO A 93 -16.11 -16.75 16.37
CA PRO A 93 -17.25 -17.31 15.64
C PRO A 93 -17.94 -16.25 14.76
N GLY A 94 -18.07 -16.55 13.47
CA GLY A 94 -18.77 -15.69 12.50
C GLY A 94 -17.87 -14.69 11.75
N GLU A 95 -16.54 -14.70 11.95
CA GLU A 95 -15.64 -13.80 11.22
C GLU A 95 -15.56 -14.07 9.71
N GLU A 96 -15.99 -15.24 9.26
CA GLU A 96 -16.07 -15.65 7.84
C GLU A 96 -17.42 -15.31 7.18
N LEU A 97 -18.37 -14.70 7.91
CA LEU A 97 -19.69 -14.38 7.36
C LEU A 97 -19.59 -13.27 6.29
N PRO A 98 -20.43 -13.32 5.24
CA PRO A 98 -20.54 -12.22 4.29
C PRO A 98 -20.80 -10.87 4.99
N GLY A 99 -20.09 -9.82 4.54
CA GLY A 99 -20.11 -8.50 5.18
C GLY A 99 -19.02 -8.30 6.24
N VAL A 100 -18.31 -9.35 6.66
CA VAL A 100 -17.11 -9.23 7.49
C VAL A 100 -15.88 -9.16 6.59
N CYS A 101 -15.08 -8.10 6.73
CA CYS A 101 -13.80 -7.96 6.03
C CYS A 101 -12.79 -7.22 6.90
N SER A 102 -11.49 -7.40 6.60
CA SER A 102 -10.45 -6.63 7.28
C SER A 102 -10.44 -5.18 6.78
N ALA A 103 -10.17 -4.23 7.67
CA ALA A 103 -10.04 -2.82 7.29
C ALA A 103 -8.97 -2.61 6.21
N ARG A 104 -7.88 -3.39 6.24
CA ARG A 104 -6.83 -3.37 5.22
C ARG A 104 -7.36 -3.78 3.84
N ALA A 105 -8.17 -4.84 3.77
CA ALA A 105 -8.76 -5.27 2.50
C ALA A 105 -9.74 -4.23 1.95
N PHE A 106 -10.57 -3.62 2.82
CA PHE A 106 -11.46 -2.52 2.43
C PHE A 106 -10.68 -1.30 1.92
N VAL A 107 -9.57 -0.95 2.58
CA VAL A 107 -8.65 0.11 2.14
C VAL A 107 -8.01 -0.22 0.80
N GLY A 108 -7.50 -1.45 0.65
CA GLY A 108 -6.92 -1.93 -0.60
C GLY A 108 -7.91 -1.86 -1.74
N TRP A 109 -9.17 -2.22 -1.51
CA TRP A 109 -10.24 -2.13 -2.49
C TRP A 109 -10.47 -0.70 -3.00
N TYR A 110 -10.69 0.27 -2.09
CA TYR A 110 -10.93 1.65 -2.53
C TYR A 110 -9.68 2.34 -3.09
N ASN A 111 -8.47 1.88 -2.73
CA ASN A 111 -7.20 2.37 -3.28
C ASN A 111 -6.68 1.58 -4.50
N GLY A 112 -7.38 0.54 -4.93
CA GLY A 112 -7.06 -0.22 -6.15
C GLY A 112 -5.89 -1.19 -6.02
N LEU A 113 -5.65 -1.75 -4.84
CA LEU A 113 -4.75 -2.88 -4.65
C LEU A 113 -5.27 -4.10 -5.44
N PRO A 114 -4.49 -4.69 -6.36
CA PRO A 114 -4.97 -5.73 -7.26
C PRO A 114 -5.67 -6.92 -6.58
N GLU A 115 -5.13 -7.39 -5.46
CA GLU A 115 -5.68 -8.52 -4.70
C GLU A 115 -7.03 -8.23 -4.01
N ASN A 116 -7.47 -6.97 -3.94
CA ASN A 116 -8.74 -6.57 -3.34
C ASN A 116 -9.71 -5.95 -4.36
N GLN A 117 -9.41 -6.01 -5.66
CA GLN A 117 -10.29 -5.45 -6.70
C GLN A 117 -11.64 -6.17 -6.78
N GLU A 118 -11.68 -7.45 -6.43
CA GLU A 118 -12.89 -8.28 -6.41
C GLU A 118 -13.63 -8.22 -5.05
N LEU A 119 -13.17 -7.40 -4.10
CA LEU A 119 -13.92 -7.18 -2.88
C LEU A 119 -15.20 -6.41 -3.22
N GLU A 120 -16.36 -7.00 -2.95
CA GLU A 120 -17.67 -6.40 -3.18
C GLU A 120 -18.37 -6.21 -1.84
N PRO A 121 -18.00 -5.18 -1.04
CA PRO A 121 -18.65 -4.93 0.23
C PRO A 121 -20.11 -4.52 -0.02
N ASP A 122 -21.06 -5.19 0.63
CA ASP A 122 -22.47 -4.77 0.60
C ASP A 122 -22.65 -3.55 1.51
N LEU A 123 -22.76 -2.38 0.89
CA LEU A 123 -22.96 -1.09 1.55
C LEU A 123 -24.43 -0.63 1.53
N SER A 124 -25.37 -1.52 1.23
CA SER A 124 -26.81 -1.18 1.22
C SER A 124 -27.43 -1.04 2.62
N CYS A 125 -26.69 -1.40 3.66
CA CYS A 125 -27.12 -1.30 5.06
C CYS A 125 -27.00 0.13 5.61
N ASP A 126 -27.70 0.40 6.71
CA ASP A 126 -27.65 1.72 7.37
C ASP A 126 -26.50 1.86 8.40
N THR A 127 -25.84 0.75 8.74
CA THR A 127 -24.90 0.68 9.86
C THR A 127 -23.71 -0.20 9.52
N ALA A 128 -22.51 0.37 9.62
CA ALA A 128 -21.24 -0.36 9.62
C ALA A 128 -20.59 -0.30 11.01
N VAL A 129 -19.95 -1.39 11.44
CA VAL A 129 -19.21 -1.47 12.71
C VAL A 129 -17.73 -1.68 12.43
N ILE A 130 -16.88 -0.84 13.00
CA ILE A 130 -15.42 -0.94 12.86
C ILE A 130 -14.82 -1.32 14.21
N LEU A 131 -14.04 -2.39 14.24
CA LEU A 131 -13.37 -2.88 15.44
C LEU A 131 -11.94 -2.33 15.51
N GLY A 132 -11.70 -1.38 16.41
CA GLY A 132 -10.41 -0.72 16.61
C GLY A 132 -10.54 0.79 16.65
N GLN A 133 -9.54 1.46 17.23
CA GLN A 133 -9.53 2.92 17.44
C GLN A 133 -8.25 3.59 16.94
N GLY A 134 -7.65 3.02 15.88
CA GLY A 134 -6.47 3.57 15.20
C GLY A 134 -6.83 4.43 13.99
N ASN A 135 -5.83 5.06 13.37
CA ASN A 135 -6.04 5.93 12.20
C ASN A 135 -6.76 5.22 11.04
N VAL A 136 -6.42 3.95 10.77
CA VAL A 136 -7.09 3.16 9.71
C VAL A 136 -8.59 3.00 9.98
N ALA A 137 -9.00 2.88 11.25
CA ALA A 137 -10.43 2.82 11.60
C ALA A 137 -11.14 4.14 11.25
N LEU A 138 -10.48 5.27 11.49
CA LEU A 138 -11.00 6.59 11.11
C LEU A 138 -10.97 6.81 9.59
N ASP A 139 -9.99 6.26 8.88
CA ASP A 139 -9.93 6.33 7.41
C ASP A 139 -11.12 5.59 6.79
N VAL A 140 -11.39 4.36 7.23
CA VAL A 140 -12.56 3.60 6.77
C VAL A 140 -13.87 4.31 7.13
N ALA A 141 -14.02 4.77 8.38
CA ALA A 141 -15.21 5.51 8.79
C ALA A 141 -15.42 6.79 7.97
N ARG A 142 -14.35 7.52 7.68
CA ARG A 142 -14.40 8.76 6.93
C ARG A 142 -14.76 8.52 5.46
N ILE A 143 -14.19 7.49 4.82
CA ILE A 143 -14.57 7.13 3.45
C ILE A 143 -16.05 6.72 3.38
N LEU A 144 -16.54 5.93 4.34
CA LEU A 144 -17.95 5.52 4.39
C LEU A 144 -18.94 6.68 4.63
N LEU A 145 -18.50 7.75 5.30
CA LEU A 145 -19.38 8.87 5.69
C LEU A 145 -19.17 10.14 4.86
N THR A 146 -18.15 10.19 4.01
CA THR A 146 -17.88 11.36 3.16
C THR A 146 -18.87 11.38 2.01
N PRO A 147 -19.53 12.52 1.72
CA PRO A 147 -20.40 12.64 0.56
C PRO A 147 -19.66 12.23 -0.73
N PRO A 148 -20.22 11.33 -1.57
CA PRO A 148 -19.52 10.83 -2.75
C PRO A 148 -18.99 11.93 -3.68
N GLU A 149 -19.70 13.05 -3.79
CA GLU A 149 -19.29 14.22 -4.59
C GLU A 149 -17.95 14.84 -4.15
N HIS A 150 -17.56 14.66 -2.88
CA HIS A 150 -16.26 15.11 -2.39
C HIS A 150 -15.13 14.13 -2.78
N LEU A 151 -15.47 12.85 -2.94
CA LEU A 151 -14.53 11.80 -3.33
C LEU A 151 -14.29 11.75 -4.84
N GLU A 152 -15.20 12.29 -5.66
CA GLU A 152 -15.05 12.39 -7.13
C GLU A 152 -13.74 13.06 -7.59
N ARG A 153 -13.16 13.92 -6.74
CA ARG A 153 -11.93 14.67 -7.03
C ARG A 153 -10.66 14.00 -6.50
N THR A 154 -10.79 12.82 -5.91
CA THR A 154 -9.68 12.06 -5.31
C THR A 154 -9.18 10.97 -6.26
N ASP A 155 -8.16 10.22 -5.85
CA ASP A 155 -7.65 9.05 -6.59
C ASP A 155 -8.33 7.73 -6.22
N ILE A 156 -9.49 7.77 -5.54
CA ILE A 156 -10.32 6.60 -5.23
C ILE A 156 -10.69 5.82 -6.51
N THR A 157 -10.78 4.50 -6.43
CA THR A 157 -11.21 3.71 -7.59
C THR A 157 -12.64 4.04 -7.99
N LYS A 158 -12.91 4.05 -9.31
CA LYS A 158 -14.27 4.25 -9.83
C LYS A 158 -15.25 3.16 -9.36
N ALA A 159 -14.74 1.94 -9.17
CA ALA A 159 -15.52 0.82 -8.67
C ALA A 159 -16.00 1.10 -7.24
N ALA A 160 -15.12 1.55 -6.35
CA ALA A 160 -15.49 1.91 -4.99
C ALA A 160 -16.40 3.13 -4.92
N LEU A 161 -16.10 4.18 -5.69
CA LEU A 161 -16.95 5.36 -5.76
C LEU A 161 -18.37 5.06 -6.29
N GLY A 162 -18.51 4.06 -7.15
CA GLY A 162 -19.82 3.70 -7.72
C GLY A 162 -20.77 3.01 -6.75
N VAL A 163 -20.29 2.56 -5.59
CA VAL A 163 -21.08 1.86 -4.57
C VAL A 163 -21.12 2.58 -3.21
N LEU A 164 -20.39 3.69 -3.08
CA LEU A 164 -20.46 4.64 -1.95
C LEU A 164 -21.55 5.68 -2.22
#